data_AF-A0A2D9WHX2-F1
#
_entry.id   AF-A0A2D9WHX2-F1
#
_cell.length_a   1.000
_cell.length_b   1.000
_cell.length_c   1.000
_cell.angle_alpha   90.00
_cell.angle_beta   90.00
_cell.angle_gamma   90.00
#
_symmetry.space_group_name_H-M   'P 1'
#
loop_
_entity.id
_entity.type
_entity.pdbx_description
1 polymer ?
#
loop_
_entity_poly.entity_id
_entity_poly.type
_entity_poly.pdbx_seq_one_letter_code
_entity_poly.pdbx_strand_id
1 'polypeptide(L)'
;MARSDSVLFFLAGFTQLLIGSELASIDPALAILGTILEVTGGSSVLVGIYLLIVVARHHKEFTESYNKLEKATMARGDSGRLQRVDPLPISKRVTNVIIPGILAFIAAMAWLTN
;
A
#
# COMPACT_ATOMS: atom_id res chain seq x y z
N MET A 1 8.58 4.98 3.18
CA MET A 1 7.88 3.87 3.84
C MET A 1 6.37 4.12 3.90
N ALA A 2 5.89 5.28 4.36
CA ALA A 2 4.43 5.57 4.43
C ALA A 2 3.62 5.29 3.13
N ARG A 3 4.18 5.59 1.95
CA ARG A 3 3.53 5.31 0.65
C ARG A 3 3.61 3.84 0.22
N SER A 4 4.68 3.11 0.59
CA SER A 4 4.79 1.69 0.22
C SER A 4 3.83 0.84 1.04
N ASP A 5 3.64 1.22 2.29
CA ASP A 5 2.95 0.37 3.25
C ASP A 5 1.42 0.57 3.17
N SER A 6 0.96 1.75 2.71
CA SER A 6 -0.48 2.02 2.47
C SER A 6 -1.12 1.05 1.48
N VAL A 7 -0.36 0.62 0.46
CA VAL A 7 -0.85 -0.33 -0.56
C VAL A 7 -1.06 -1.72 0.03
N LEU A 8 -0.23 -2.11 1.00
CA LEU A 8 -0.38 -3.38 1.71
C LEU A 8 -1.61 -3.37 2.62
N PHE A 9 -1.94 -2.23 3.25
CA PHE A 9 -3.20 -2.08 4.01
C PHE A 9 -4.43 -2.22 3.13
N PHE A 10 -4.40 -1.67 1.90
CA PHE A 10 -5.48 -1.89 0.94
C PHE A 10 -5.58 -3.34 0.50
N LEU A 11 -4.46 -3.98 0.18
CA LEU A 11 -4.46 -5.39 -0.22
C LEU A 11 -5.03 -6.27 0.89
N ALA A 12 -4.55 -6.11 2.12
CA ALA A 12 -5.03 -6.87 3.27
C ALA A 12 -6.52 -6.60 3.53
N GLY A 13 -6.94 -5.33 3.52
CA GLY A 13 -8.33 -4.94 3.78
C GLY A 13 -9.32 -5.48 2.74
N PHE A 14 -9.03 -5.29 1.44
CA PHE A 14 -9.90 -5.82 0.38
C PHE A 14 -9.90 -7.35 0.34
N THR A 15 -8.79 -8.01 0.67
CA THR A 15 -8.75 -9.47 0.75
C THR A 15 -9.61 -9.97 1.92
N GLN A 16 -9.57 -9.31 3.07
CA GLN A 16 -10.43 -9.64 4.22
C GLN A 16 -11.91 -9.42 3.92
N LEU A 17 -12.26 -8.33 3.22
CA LEU A 17 -13.63 -8.06 2.78
C LEU A 17 -14.12 -9.14 1.81
N LEU A 18 -13.31 -9.49 0.81
CA LEU A 18 -13.62 -10.55 -0.15
C LEU A 18 -13.86 -11.89 0.56
N ILE A 19 -12.89 -12.34 1.37
CA ILE A 19 -12.99 -13.61 2.09
C ILE A 19 -14.16 -13.60 3.09
N GLY A 20 -14.39 -12.48 3.78
CA GLY A 20 -15.48 -12.33 4.73
C GLY A 20 -16.86 -12.52 4.08
N SER A 21 -17.06 -11.88 2.92
CA SER A 21 -18.31 -12.01 2.15
C SER A 21 -18.56 -13.44 1.65
N GLU A 22 -17.51 -14.15 1.21
CA GLU A 22 -17.60 -15.55 0.79
C GLU A 22 -17.81 -16.52 1.95
N LEU A 23 -17.18 -16.28 3.11
CA LEU A 23 -17.34 -17.18 4.26
C LEU A 23 -18.77 -17.14 4.81
N ALA A 24 -19.39 -15.96 4.81
CA ALA A 24 -20.77 -15.80 5.25
C ALA A 24 -21.76 -16.49 4.29
N SER A 25 -21.41 -16.65 3.01
CA SER A 25 -22.25 -17.31 2.00
C SER A 25 -22.13 -18.84 2.01
N ILE A 26 -20.99 -19.38 2.45
CA ILE A 26 -20.70 -20.83 2.45
C ILE A 26 -21.34 -21.56 3.64
N ASP A 27 -21.22 -21.02 4.86
CA ASP A 27 -21.70 -21.70 6.08
C ASP A 27 -22.22 -20.70 7.14
N PRO A 28 -23.49 -20.82 7.58
CA PRO A 28 -24.05 -20.03 8.67
C PRO A 28 -23.24 -20.10 9.98
N ALA A 29 -22.54 -21.21 10.25
CA ALA A 29 -21.68 -21.34 11.43
C ALA A 29 -20.43 -20.43 11.37
N LEU A 30 -19.99 -20.05 10.16
CA LEU A 30 -18.87 -19.14 9.93
C LEU A 30 -19.31 -17.68 9.77
N ALA A 31 -20.61 -17.37 9.83
CA ALA A 31 -21.14 -16.02 9.65
C ALA A 31 -20.54 -15.00 10.63
N ILE A 32 -20.25 -15.41 11.87
CA ILE A 32 -19.60 -14.54 12.87
C ILE A 32 -18.16 -14.21 12.43
N LEU A 33 -17.43 -15.20 11.93
CA LEU A 33 -16.06 -15.00 11.43
C LEU A 33 -16.06 -14.12 10.18
N GLY A 34 -17.01 -14.33 9.26
CA GLY A 34 -17.24 -13.49 8.08
C GLY A 34 -17.48 -12.03 8.47
N THR A 35 -18.39 -11.78 9.42
CA THR A 35 -18.66 -10.43 9.93
C THR A 35 -17.42 -9.77 10.55
N ILE A 36 -16.63 -10.51 11.33
CA ILE A 36 -15.39 -9.98 11.92
C ILE A 36 -14.39 -9.59 10.82
N LEU A 37 -14.22 -10.46 9.82
CA LEU A 37 -13.34 -10.21 8.67
C LEU A 37 -13.80 -8.99 7.86
N GLU A 38 -15.10 -8.81 7.66
CA GLU A 38 -15.63 -7.64 6.96
C GLU A 38 -15.40 -6.34 7.73
N VAL A 39 -15.67 -6.34 9.05
CA VAL A 39 -15.47 -5.15 9.89
C VAL A 39 -14.00 -4.77 9.97
N THR A 40 -13.11 -5.75 10.15
CA THR A 40 -11.65 -5.50 10.22
C THR A 40 -11.07 -5.15 8.84
N GLY A 41 -11.57 -5.77 7.78
CA GLY A 41 -11.21 -5.45 6.40
C GLY A 41 -11.61 -4.04 6.01
N GLY A 42 -12.86 -3.64 6.28
CA GLY A 42 -13.36 -2.29 6.04
C GLY A 42 -12.59 -1.23 6.85
N SER A 43 -12.24 -1.53 8.10
CA SER A 43 -11.39 -0.66 8.92
C SER A 43 -9.99 -0.47 8.31
N SER A 44 -9.39 -1.54 7.78
CA SER A 44 -8.09 -1.49 7.12
C SER A 44 -8.14 -0.65 5.83
N VAL A 45 -9.23 -0.75 5.06
CA VAL A 45 -9.46 0.11 3.88
C VAL A 45 -9.58 1.57 4.29
N LEU A 46 -10.32 1.89 5.36
CA LEU A 46 -10.44 3.27 5.87
C LEU A 46 -9.10 3.84 6.29
N VAL A 47 -8.25 3.06 6.96
CA VAL A 47 -6.87 3.46 7.29
C VAL A 47 -6.06 3.72 6.02
N GLY A 48 -6.18 2.84 5.01
CA GLY A 48 -5.59 3.05 3.70
C GLY A 48 -6.00 4.39 3.07
N ILE A 49 -7.30 4.70 3.07
CA ILE A 49 -7.85 5.96 2.54
C ILE A 49 -7.33 7.15 3.32
N TYR A 50 -7.32 7.07 4.66
CA TYR A 50 -6.77 8.12 5.51
C TYR A 50 -5.31 8.40 5.16
N LEU A 51 -4.48 7.36 5.00
CA LEU A 51 -3.09 7.52 4.59
C LEU A 51 -2.96 8.18 3.21
N LEU A 52 -3.81 7.84 2.24
CA LEU A 52 -3.82 8.52 0.94
C LEU A 52 -4.18 10.00 1.06
N ILE A 53 -5.19 10.35 1.85
CA ILE A 53 -5.60 11.74 2.09
C ILE A 53 -4.47 12.52 2.75
N VAL A 54 -3.83 11.95 3.78
CA VAL A 54 -2.70 12.56 4.48
C VAL A 54 -1.52 12.77 3.53
N VAL A 55 -1.17 11.76 2.72
CA VAL A 55 -0.09 11.89 1.73
C VAL A 55 -0.41 12.96 0.69
N ALA A 56 -1.66 13.02 0.19
CA ALA A 56 -2.09 14.03 -0.77
C ALA A 56 -2.03 15.44 -0.16
N ARG A 57 -2.45 15.60 1.09
CA ARG A 57 -2.46 16.89 1.81
C ARG A 57 -1.06 17.40 2.15
N HIS A 58 -0.16 16.50 2.54
CA HIS A 58 1.20 16.82 2.97
C HIS A 58 2.26 16.55 1.89
N HIS A 59 1.85 16.45 0.62
CA HIS A 59 2.75 16.12 -0.49
C HIS A 59 4.02 17.00 -0.53
N LYS A 60 3.89 18.33 -0.32
CA LYS A 60 5.03 19.26 -0.35
C LYS A 60 6.06 18.94 0.73
N GLU A 61 5.59 18.68 1.96
CA GLU A 61 6.43 18.35 3.10
C GLU A 61 7.13 17.00 2.94
N PHE A 62 6.46 16.01 2.32
CA PHE A 62 7.07 14.71 2.02
C PHE A 62 8.08 14.77 0.88
N THR A 63 7.84 15.57 -0.17
CA THR A 63 8.79 15.69 -1.28
C THR A 63 10.08 16.38 -0.87
N GLU A 64 10.04 17.34 0.07
CA GLU A 64 11.24 18.01 0.55
C GLU A 64 12.00 17.24 1.64
N SER A 65 11.28 16.59 2.56
CA SER A 65 11.90 15.85 3.69
C SER A 65 12.51 14.51 3.28
N TYR A 66 11.85 13.74 2.41
CA TYR A 66 12.31 12.38 2.03
C TYR A 66 13.37 12.37 0.92
N ASN A 67 13.49 13.45 0.14
CA ASN A 67 14.41 13.49 -1.01
C ASN A 67 15.85 13.88 -0.61
N LYS A 68 16.08 14.37 0.62
CA LYS A 68 17.33 15.11 0.90
C LYS A 68 18.38 14.47 1.80
N LEU A 69 18.11 13.50 2.68
CA LEU A 69 19.11 13.19 3.71
C LEU A 69 19.47 11.72 3.95
N GLU A 70 18.61 10.74 3.69
CA GLU A 70 18.84 9.41 4.31
C GLU A 70 19.51 8.36 3.42
N LYS A 71 19.48 8.51 2.09
CA LYS A 71 20.02 7.47 1.17
C LYS A 71 20.90 7.98 0.04
N ALA A 72 21.15 9.27 -0.08
CA ALA A 72 21.99 9.76 -1.17
C ALA A 72 23.43 9.28 -1.00
N THR A 73 23.90 8.47 -1.95
CA THR A 73 25.32 8.08 -2.02
C THR A 73 26.01 9.04 -2.98
N MET A 74 27.15 9.59 -2.57
CA MET A 74 27.97 10.43 -3.44
C MET A 74 28.79 9.52 -4.34
N ALA A 75 28.44 9.44 -5.62
CA ALA A 75 29.24 8.73 -6.62
C ALA A 75 30.07 9.74 -7.42
N ARG A 76 31.33 9.42 -7.69
CA ARG A 76 32.18 10.28 -8.53
C ARG A 76 31.82 10.02 -9.99
N GLY A 77 31.33 11.04 -10.70
CA GLY A 77 31.09 10.96 -12.13
C GLY A 77 32.39 11.12 -12.93
N ASP A 78 32.34 10.83 -14.24
CA ASP A 78 33.50 10.81 -15.14
C ASP A 78 34.24 12.16 -15.25
N SER A 79 33.59 13.27 -14.90
CA SER A 79 34.17 14.61 -14.81
C SER A 79 34.91 14.90 -13.49
N GLY A 80 35.06 13.89 -12.62
CA GLY A 80 35.68 14.01 -11.31
C GLY A 80 34.81 14.71 -10.26
N ARG A 81 33.64 15.26 -10.62
CA ARG A 81 32.68 15.89 -9.70
C ARG A 81 31.80 14.84 -9.03
N LEU A 82 31.55 15.01 -7.74
CA LEU A 82 30.64 14.16 -6.98
C LEU A 82 29.21 14.45 -7.44
N GLN A 83 28.56 13.44 -8.00
CA GLN A 83 27.14 13.46 -8.33
C GLN A 83 26.35 12.66 -7.31
N ARG A 84 25.18 13.17 -6.98
CA ARG A 84 24.25 12.54 -6.06
C ARG A 84 23.49 11.44 -6.79
N VAL A 85 23.67 10.19 -6.38
CA VAL A 85 22.94 9.05 -6.96
C VAL A 85 21.97 8.53 -5.90
N ASP A 86 20.68 8.50 -6.24
CA ASP A 86 19.64 7.92 -5.37
C ASP A 86 19.61 6.40 -5.52
N PRO A 87 19.90 5.63 -4.45
CA PRO A 87 20.04 4.19 -4.54
C PRO A 87 18.72 3.46 -4.23
N LEU A 88 17.54 4.02 -4.54
CA LEU A 88 16.33 3.20 -4.45
C LEU A 88 16.38 2.15 -5.57
N PRO A 89 16.64 0.86 -5.28
CA PRO A 89 16.68 -0.14 -6.33
C PRO A 89 15.27 -0.26 -6.90
N ILE A 90 15.14 -0.10 -8.22
CA ILE A 90 13.87 -0.15 -8.96
C ILE A 90 13.05 -1.40 -8.57
N SER A 91 13.72 -2.53 -8.35
CA SER A 91 13.13 -3.80 -7.91
C SER A 91 12.27 -3.67 -6.63
N LYS A 92 12.74 -2.95 -5.60
CA LYS A 92 11.99 -2.83 -4.34
C LYS A 92 10.68 -2.06 -4.50
N ARG A 93 10.62 -1.13 -5.45
CA ARG A 93 9.40 -0.36 -5.75
C ARG A 93 8.35 -1.23 -6.45
N VAL A 94 8.78 -2.11 -7.34
CA VAL A 94 7.88 -3.03 -8.05
C VAL A 94 7.21 -3.99 -7.06
N THR A 95 8.01 -4.69 -6.25
CA THR A 95 7.52 -5.75 -5.35
C THR A 95 6.60 -5.21 -4.25
N ASN A 96 6.88 -4.03 -3.70
CA ASN A 96 6.17 -3.55 -2.52
C ASN A 96 5.06 -2.54 -2.82
N VAL A 97 4.97 -2.03 -4.06
CA VAL A 97 4.01 -0.96 -4.40
C VAL A 97 3.20 -1.31 -5.64
N ILE A 98 3.86 -1.71 -6.73
CA ILE A 98 3.17 -1.94 -8.00
C ILE A 98 2.36 -3.24 -7.94
N ILE A 99 3.01 -4.35 -7.58
CA ILE A 99 2.33 -5.66 -7.50
C ILE A 99 1.18 -5.64 -6.49
N PRO A 100 1.39 -5.20 -5.23
CA PRO A 100 0.30 -5.16 -4.26
C PRO A 100 -0.81 -4.20 -4.66
N GLY A 101 -0.50 -3.12 -5.39
CA GLY A 101 -1.49 -2.15 -5.84
C GLY A 101 -2.42 -2.72 -6.90
N ILE A 102 -1.88 -3.48 -7.86
CA ILE A 102 -2.68 -4.18 -8.87
C ILE A 102 -3.55 -5.24 -8.20
N LEU A 103 -2.98 -6.04 -7.28
CA LEU A 103 -3.74 -7.05 -6.55
C LEU A 103 -4.84 -6.46 -5.68
N ALA A 104 -4.57 -5.35 -4.98
CA ALA A 104 -5.55 -4.64 -4.18
C ALA A 104 -6.70 -4.11 -5.05
N PHE A 105 -6.39 -3.59 -6.24
CA PHE A 105 -7.40 -3.16 -7.20
C PHE A 105 -8.27 -4.31 -7.69
N ILE A 106 -7.67 -5.46 -8.04
CA ILE A 106 -8.41 -6.66 -8.44
C ILE A 106 -9.31 -7.15 -7.30
N ALA A 107 -8.80 -7.22 -6.07
CA ALA A 107 -9.58 -7.62 -4.90
C ALA A 107 -10.74 -6.66 -4.62
N ALA A 108 -10.53 -5.35 -4.77
CA ALA A 108 -11.59 -4.35 -4.63
C ALA A 108 -12.68 -4.52 -5.68
N MET A 109 -12.30 -4.74 -6.94
CA MET A 109 -13.26 -5.00 -8.03
C MET A 109 -14.04 -6.28 -7.79
N ALA A 110 -13.36 -7.37 -7.40
CA ALA A 110 -13.99 -8.65 -7.12
C ALA A 110 -14.98 -8.55 -5.95
N TRP A 111 -14.62 -7.83 -4.89
CA TRP A 111 -15.51 -7.60 -3.75
C TRP A 111 -16.73 -6.74 -4.13
N LEU A 112 -16.55 -5.70 -4.97
CA LEU A 112 -17.66 -4.87 -5.46
C LEU A 112 -18.64 -5.63 -6.37
N THR A 113 -18.20 -6.73 -6.99
CA THR A 113 -19.04 -7.58 -7.84
C THR A 113 -19.70 -8.74 -7.11
N ASN A 114 -19.38 -8.93 -5.83
CA ASN A 114 -19.98 -9.94 -4.95
C ASN A 114 -21.27 -9.40 -4.32
#